data_AF-A0A7V6PTX1-F1
#
_entry.id   AF-A0A7V6PTX1-F1
#
_cell.length_a   1.000
_cell.length_b   1.000
_cell.length_c   1.000
_cell.angle_alpha   90.00
_cell.angle_beta   90.00
_cell.angle_gamma   90.00
#
_symmetry.space_group_name_H-M   'P 1'
#
loop_
_entity.id
_entity.type
_entity.pdbx_description
1 polymer ?
#
loop_
_entity_poly.entity_id
_entity_poly.type
_entity_poly.pdbx_seq_one_letter_code
_entity_poly.pdbx_strand_id
1 'polypeptide(L)'
;MIITVTPNISLDKTLVVENFEIGKTHRVKDITAIPGGKGVNASRALLGMGYIAPVLGFIGGNTGQNILNMFDHEGIKYDVVKINRETRTCYNVVDPINHTQTEVLENGPVVTDNDINLLEAKIVSYVKEDTIVCMGGSLPIGAPQDLYVRLVESINLKGGRVILDASGDRLKEGIKGKPFAVKPNRAEVESILGFSLDSDENIKKALDYFVAVGVTLPVISMGKDGVAFYYDGRYYRITPPVLKALNAVGSGDSTVAGIALGLEKKLDIVEAVRLGAAMGSANVLTLKPGEVRKTDVDEILPRVGVTVI
;
A
#
# COMPACT_ATOMS: atom_id res chain seq x y z
N MET A 1 -5.80 11.62 -12.85
CA MET A 1 -4.97 12.10 -11.73
C MET A 1 -4.90 11.01 -10.68
N ILE A 2 -3.75 10.85 -10.01
CA ILE A 2 -3.59 9.94 -8.87
C ILE A 2 -3.50 10.72 -7.57
N ILE A 3 -4.21 10.26 -6.53
CA ILE A 3 -4.01 10.66 -5.13
C ILE A 3 -3.77 9.43 -4.26
N THR A 4 -3.07 9.60 -3.14
CA THR A 4 -2.88 8.53 -2.17
C THR A 4 -3.52 8.88 -0.84
N VAL A 5 -4.16 7.91 -0.20
CA VAL A 5 -4.90 8.08 1.05
C VAL A 5 -4.35 7.11 2.09
N THR A 6 -3.88 7.64 3.21
CA THR A 6 -3.39 6.88 4.36
C THR A 6 -3.98 7.49 5.63
N PRO A 7 -5.09 6.95 6.16
CA PRO A 7 -5.68 7.50 7.37
C PRO A 7 -4.72 7.46 8.57
N ASN A 8 -3.91 6.42 8.71
CA ASN A 8 -2.99 6.24 9.84
C ASN A 8 -1.51 6.36 9.44
N ILE A 9 -1.09 7.57 9.04
CA ILE A 9 0.32 7.90 8.75
C ILE A 9 1.19 7.57 9.97
N SER A 10 2.43 7.15 9.75
CA SER A 10 3.39 6.84 10.81
C SER A 10 4.76 7.48 10.57
N LEU A 11 5.54 7.60 11.63
CA LEU A 11 6.99 7.67 11.54
C LEU A 11 7.52 6.24 11.70
N ASP A 12 8.05 5.65 10.64
CA ASP A 12 8.60 4.28 10.68
C ASP A 12 10.07 4.37 11.07
N LYS A 13 10.44 3.70 12.18
CA LYS A 13 11.80 3.64 12.71
C LYS A 13 12.34 2.23 12.61
N THR A 14 13.40 2.05 11.84
CA THR A 14 14.19 0.82 11.83
C THR A 14 15.34 0.97 12.82
N LEU A 15 15.38 0.07 13.81
CA LEU A 15 16.42 0.02 14.83
C LEU A 15 17.32 -1.18 14.55
N VAL A 16 18.61 -0.96 14.33
CA VAL A 16 19.59 -2.05 14.22
C VAL A 16 20.07 -2.41 15.63
N VAL A 17 19.69 -3.60 16.08
CA VAL A 17 20.00 -4.12 17.41
C VAL A 17 20.56 -5.53 17.28
N GLU A 18 21.84 -5.73 17.59
CA GLU A 18 22.47 -7.05 17.56
C GLU A 18 22.06 -7.88 18.77
N ASN A 19 21.76 -9.17 18.54
CA ASN A 19 21.36 -10.12 19.57
C ASN A 19 20.15 -9.63 20.38
N PHE A 20 19.06 -9.29 19.69
CA PHE A 20 17.86 -8.79 20.34
C PHE A 20 17.23 -9.85 21.24
N GLU A 21 17.15 -9.53 22.53
CA GLU A 21 16.64 -10.41 23.59
C GLU A 21 15.57 -9.73 24.44
N ILE A 22 14.51 -10.47 24.76
CA ILE A 22 13.44 -10.04 25.66
C ILE A 22 13.99 -9.88 27.08
N GLY A 23 13.61 -8.79 27.76
CA GLY A 23 14.03 -8.53 29.15
C GLY A 23 15.45 -8.01 29.31
N LYS A 24 16.13 -7.66 28.20
CA LYS A 24 17.48 -7.07 28.20
C LYS A 24 17.44 -5.59 27.78
N THR A 25 18.47 -4.86 28.20
CA THR A 25 18.72 -3.48 27.72
C THR A 25 19.63 -3.54 26.51
N HIS A 26 19.21 -2.88 25.43
CA HIS A 26 19.95 -2.80 24.18
C HIS A 26 20.37 -1.37 23.88
N ARG A 27 21.52 -1.22 23.22
CA ARG A 27 21.91 0.04 22.58
C ARG A 27 21.73 -0.12 21.08
N VAL A 28 20.94 0.77 20.49
CA VAL A 28 20.71 0.80 19.04
C VAL A 28 22.01 1.21 18.36
N LYS A 29 22.51 0.38 17.42
CA LYS A 29 23.72 0.67 16.65
C LYS A 29 23.47 1.70 15.56
N ASP A 30 22.32 1.58 14.90
CA ASP A 30 21.91 2.47 13.84
C ASP A 30 20.39 2.63 13.85
N ILE A 31 19.92 3.83 13.48
CA ILE A 31 18.51 4.19 13.45
C ILE A 31 18.20 4.91 12.15
N THR A 32 17.26 4.35 11.41
CA THR A 32 16.66 5.02 10.25
C THR A 32 15.23 5.38 10.58
N ALA A 33 14.84 6.64 10.33
CA ALA A 33 13.47 7.12 10.53
C ALA A 33 12.97 7.71 9.21
N ILE A 34 11.81 7.23 8.74
CA ILE A 34 11.20 7.68 7.49
C ILE A 34 9.69 7.88 7.66
N PRO A 35 9.06 8.73 6.84
CA PRO A 35 7.61 8.77 6.75
C PRO A 35 7.04 7.43 6.26
N GLY A 36 6.12 6.88 7.04
CA GLY A 36 5.52 5.57 6.87
C GLY A 36 4.03 5.60 6.53
N GLY A 37 3.54 4.44 6.12
CA GLY A 37 2.14 4.21 5.72
C GLY A 37 1.98 3.86 4.24
N LYS A 38 0.98 3.04 3.93
CA LYS A 38 0.84 2.42 2.59
C LYS A 38 0.73 3.45 1.46
N GLY A 39 -0.13 4.46 1.60
CA GLY A 39 -0.27 5.53 0.61
C GLY A 39 0.91 6.50 0.58
N VAL A 40 1.67 6.64 1.68
CA VAL A 40 2.95 7.36 1.69
C VAL A 40 3.98 6.62 0.82
N ASN A 41 4.13 5.30 1.02
CA ASN A 41 5.02 4.46 0.21
C ASN A 41 4.59 4.47 -1.26
N ALA A 42 3.28 4.41 -1.54
CA ALA A 42 2.77 4.50 -2.91
C ALA A 42 3.08 5.87 -3.55
N SER A 43 2.93 6.98 -2.82
CA SER A 43 3.29 8.32 -3.32
C SER A 43 4.79 8.43 -3.60
N ARG A 44 5.63 7.89 -2.72
CA ARG A 44 7.08 7.81 -2.92
C ARG A 44 7.45 6.99 -4.16
N ALA A 45 6.79 5.85 -4.38
CA ALA A 45 7.03 5.01 -5.55
C ALA A 45 6.62 5.71 -6.86
N LEU A 46 5.49 6.44 -6.84
CA LEU A 46 5.07 7.29 -7.96
C LEU A 46 6.08 8.40 -8.24
N LEU A 47 6.61 9.05 -7.20
CA LEU A 47 7.61 10.10 -7.33
C LEU A 47 8.88 9.59 -7.99
N GLY A 48 9.32 8.38 -7.64
CA GLY A 48 10.45 7.69 -8.28
C GLY A 48 10.26 7.42 -9.79
N MET A 49 9.00 7.38 -10.23
CA MET A 49 8.61 7.30 -11.65
C MET A 49 8.34 8.68 -12.28
N GLY A 50 8.61 9.77 -11.56
CA GLY A 50 8.38 11.15 -12.00
C GLY A 50 6.92 11.61 -11.91
N TYR A 51 6.05 10.89 -11.20
CA TYR A 51 4.65 11.26 -11.00
C TYR A 51 4.41 11.76 -9.58
N ILE A 52 3.82 12.94 -9.45
CA ILE A 52 3.53 13.55 -8.14
C ILE A 52 2.08 13.24 -7.76
N ALA A 53 1.88 12.39 -6.75
CA ALA A 53 0.56 12.12 -6.17
C ALA A 53 0.51 12.61 -4.72
N PRO A 54 -0.40 13.54 -4.37
CA PRO A 54 -0.46 14.05 -3.01
C PRO A 54 -0.93 12.97 -2.02
N VAL A 55 -0.32 12.97 -0.84
CA VAL A 55 -0.72 12.15 0.31
C VAL A 55 -1.81 12.87 1.11
N LEU A 56 -2.94 12.21 1.32
CA LEU A 56 -4.01 12.64 2.21
C LEU A 56 -4.09 11.69 3.41
N GLY A 57 -4.37 12.23 4.59
CA GLY A 57 -4.42 11.46 5.84
C GLY A 57 -4.47 12.35 7.08
N PHE A 58 -4.37 11.74 8.25
CA PHE A 58 -4.26 12.46 9.52
C PHE A 58 -2.81 12.67 9.92
N ILE A 59 -2.50 13.87 10.41
CA ILE A 59 -1.19 14.19 10.96
C ILE A 59 -1.33 15.06 12.20
N GLY A 60 -0.51 14.88 13.22
CA GLY A 60 -0.61 15.70 14.42
C GLY A 60 0.60 15.66 15.33
N GLY A 61 0.67 16.69 16.18
CA GLY A 61 1.78 16.88 17.12
C GLY A 61 3.15 17.13 16.47
N ASN A 62 4.19 17.00 17.28
CA ASN A 62 5.58 17.20 16.89
C ASN A 62 6.06 16.10 15.93
N THR A 63 5.62 14.86 16.14
CA THR A 63 5.93 13.73 15.24
C THR A 63 5.35 14.00 13.86
N GLY A 64 4.11 14.49 13.80
CA GLY A 64 3.49 14.90 12.56
C GLY A 64 4.25 16.03 11.86
N GLN A 65 4.67 17.06 12.58
CA GLN A 65 5.46 18.15 11.99
C GLN A 65 6.81 17.67 11.45
N ASN A 66 7.47 16.73 12.13
CA ASN A 66 8.70 16.12 11.64
C ASN A 66 8.48 15.35 10.33
N ILE A 67 7.39 14.57 10.25
CA ILE A 67 7.00 13.86 9.02
C ILE A 67 6.76 14.84 7.87
N LEU A 68 6.11 15.99 8.12
CA LEU A 68 5.91 17.00 7.07
C LEU A 68 7.23 17.57 6.55
N ASN A 69 8.17 17.86 7.43
CA ASN A 69 9.50 18.33 7.03
C ASN A 69 10.24 17.25 6.19
N MET A 70 10.07 15.97 6.54
CA MET A 70 10.60 14.85 5.75
C MET A 70 9.91 14.73 4.39
N PHE A 71 8.59 14.94 4.30
CA PHE A 71 7.88 14.99 3.01
C PHE A 71 8.42 16.10 2.12
N ASP A 72 8.63 17.31 2.66
CA ASP A 72 9.20 18.42 1.91
C ASP A 72 10.60 18.10 1.38
N HIS A 73 11.45 17.50 2.21
CA HIS A 73 12.79 17.06 1.82
C HIS A 73 12.76 15.96 0.74
N GLU A 74 11.81 15.02 0.81
CA GLU A 74 11.64 13.97 -0.19
C GLU A 74 10.96 14.46 -1.47
N GLY A 75 10.33 15.63 -1.48
CA GLY A 75 9.49 16.12 -2.58
C GLY A 75 8.10 15.50 -2.63
N ILE A 76 7.66 14.83 -1.56
CA ILE A 76 6.31 14.27 -1.43
C ILE A 76 5.33 15.42 -1.20
N LYS A 77 4.34 15.56 -2.08
CA LYS A 77 3.22 16.49 -1.86
C LYS A 77 2.21 15.87 -0.91
N TYR A 78 1.60 16.72 -0.10
CA TYR A 78 0.62 16.29 0.89
C TYR A 78 -0.49 17.32 1.03
N ASP A 79 -1.68 16.84 1.34
CA ASP A 79 -2.80 17.66 1.81
C ASP A 79 -3.50 16.91 2.94
N VAL A 80 -3.04 17.16 4.17
CA VAL A 80 -3.39 16.38 5.36
C VAL A 80 -4.37 17.12 6.27
N VAL A 81 -5.13 16.36 7.04
CA VAL A 81 -5.96 16.89 8.13
C VAL A 81 -5.12 16.92 9.39
N LYS A 82 -4.89 18.13 9.92
CA LYS A 82 -4.16 18.32 11.18
C LYS A 82 -5.06 17.98 12.37
N ILE A 83 -4.56 17.16 13.28
CA ILE A 83 -5.27 16.74 14.50
C ILE A 83 -4.45 17.07 15.76
N ASN A 84 -5.13 17.11 16.92
CA ASN A 84 -4.54 17.53 18.21
C ASN A 84 -3.81 16.39 18.96
N ARG A 85 -3.55 15.26 18.32
CA ARG A 85 -2.87 14.09 18.89
C ARG A 85 -1.61 13.76 18.08
N GLU A 86 -0.60 13.23 18.74
CA GLU A 86 0.66 12.82 18.09
C GLU A 86 0.41 11.74 17.04
N THR A 87 0.99 11.93 15.85
CA THR A 87 1.14 10.86 14.86
C THR A 87 1.97 9.72 15.46
N ARG A 88 1.56 8.48 15.19
CA ARG A 88 2.22 7.28 15.73
C ARG A 88 3.63 7.06 15.22
N THR A 89 4.41 6.34 16.01
CA THR A 89 5.68 5.74 15.58
C THR A 89 5.54 4.23 15.47
N CYS A 90 6.03 3.65 14.38
CA CYS A 90 6.16 2.20 14.22
C CYS A 90 7.64 1.83 14.33
N TYR A 91 7.96 0.74 15.00
CA TYR A 91 9.33 0.28 15.18
C TYR A 91 9.53 -1.06 14.48
N ASN A 92 10.60 -1.18 13.71
CA ASN A 92 11.11 -2.45 13.22
C ASN A 92 12.51 -2.68 13.81
N VAL A 93 12.65 -3.65 14.69
CA VAL A 93 13.92 -4.06 15.26
C VAL A 93 14.55 -5.12 14.36
N VAL A 94 15.68 -4.78 13.75
CA VAL A 94 16.45 -5.67 12.87
C VAL A 94 17.65 -6.18 13.63
N ASP A 95 17.73 -7.50 13.77
CA ASP A 95 18.90 -8.19 14.31
C ASP A 95 19.71 -8.82 13.17
N PRO A 96 20.84 -8.20 12.78
CA PRO A 96 21.66 -8.70 11.67
C PRO A 96 22.43 -9.97 12.04
N ILE A 97 22.59 -10.28 13.33
CA ILE A 97 23.32 -11.47 13.80
C ILE A 97 22.43 -12.71 13.73
N ASN A 98 21.19 -12.58 14.23
CA ASN A 98 20.22 -13.68 14.22
C ASN A 98 19.33 -13.70 12.97
N HIS A 99 19.48 -12.72 12.08
CA HIS A 99 18.68 -12.55 10.86
C HIS A 99 17.17 -12.48 11.14
N THR A 100 16.78 -11.79 12.22
CA THR A 100 15.38 -11.63 12.62
C THR A 100 14.91 -10.18 12.48
N GLN A 101 13.59 -10.04 12.35
CA GLN A 101 12.90 -8.75 12.37
C GLN A 101 11.72 -8.83 13.33
N THR A 102 11.55 -7.80 14.17
CA THR A 102 10.44 -7.70 15.14
C THR A 102 9.76 -6.35 14.99
N GLU A 103 8.45 -6.35 14.76
CA GLU A 103 7.66 -5.13 14.59
C GLU A 103 6.90 -4.78 15.88
N VAL A 104 6.95 -3.51 16.28
CA VAL A 104 6.14 -2.94 17.36
C VAL A 104 5.38 -1.74 16.77
N LEU A 105 4.08 -1.91 16.61
CA LEU A 105 3.23 -0.96 15.90
C LEU A 105 2.32 -0.23 16.88
N GLU A 106 2.48 1.08 17.00
CA GLU A 106 1.52 1.91 17.74
C GLU A 106 0.19 1.98 16.97
N ASN A 107 -0.94 1.99 17.69
CA ASN A 107 -2.27 1.98 17.08
C ASN A 107 -2.60 3.25 16.30
N GLY A 108 -1.99 4.38 16.64
CA GLY A 108 -2.34 5.68 16.04
C GLY A 108 -3.02 6.63 17.01
N PRO A 109 -3.17 7.89 16.59
CA PRO A 109 -3.91 8.90 17.35
C PRO A 109 -5.40 8.56 17.44
N VAL A 110 -6.09 9.16 18.41
CA VAL A 110 -7.56 9.21 18.44
C VAL A 110 -8.02 10.33 17.50
N VAL A 111 -8.89 9.99 16.55
CA VAL A 111 -9.56 10.95 15.65
C VAL A 111 -11.03 11.15 16.04
N THR A 112 -11.54 12.35 15.82
CA THR A 112 -12.95 12.70 16.07
C THR A 112 -13.79 12.58 14.79
N ASP A 113 -15.11 12.55 14.92
CA ASP A 113 -16.03 12.59 13.77
C ASP A 113 -15.80 13.83 12.89
N ASN A 114 -15.44 14.96 13.50
CA ASN A 114 -15.10 16.15 12.74
C ASN A 114 -13.83 15.96 11.90
N ASP A 115 -12.79 15.33 12.45
CA ASP A 115 -11.57 15.02 11.70
C ASP A 115 -11.88 14.09 10.51
N ILE A 116 -12.70 13.07 10.74
CA ILE A 116 -13.13 12.13 9.70
C ILE A 116 -13.88 12.86 8.58
N ASN A 117 -14.87 13.69 8.93
CA ASN A 117 -15.64 14.46 7.95
C ASN A 117 -14.74 15.43 7.15
N LEU A 118 -13.74 16.04 7.79
CA LEU A 118 -12.75 16.89 7.10
C LEU A 118 -11.89 16.09 6.12
N LEU A 119 -11.47 14.87 6.48
CA LEU A 119 -10.70 14.01 5.60
C LEU A 119 -11.53 13.54 4.40
N GLU A 120 -12.77 13.13 4.64
CA GLU A 120 -13.70 12.73 3.57
C GLU A 120 -13.97 13.87 2.59
N ALA A 121 -14.32 15.06 3.11
CA ALA A 121 -14.56 16.24 2.28
C ALA A 121 -13.31 16.60 1.45
N LYS A 122 -12.13 16.51 2.05
CA LYS A 122 -10.85 16.75 1.36
C LYS A 122 -10.63 15.73 0.25
N ILE A 123 -10.75 14.43 0.52
CA ILE A 123 -10.61 13.37 -0.50
C ILE A 123 -11.59 13.62 -1.65
N VAL A 124 -12.87 13.82 -1.35
CA VAL A 124 -13.91 14.07 -2.37
C VAL A 124 -13.62 15.32 -3.21
N SER A 125 -12.99 16.35 -2.64
CA SER A 125 -12.62 17.56 -3.39
C SER A 125 -11.58 17.32 -4.49
N TYR A 126 -10.75 16.28 -4.38
CA TYR A 126 -9.80 15.87 -5.41
C TYR A 126 -10.44 15.00 -6.49
N VAL A 127 -11.58 14.35 -6.19
CA VAL A 127 -12.14 13.32 -7.06
C VAL A 127 -12.97 13.94 -8.17
N LYS A 128 -12.52 13.70 -9.39
CA LYS A 128 -13.24 13.86 -10.65
C LYS A 128 -13.38 12.50 -11.34
N GLU A 129 -14.10 12.47 -12.45
CA GLU A 129 -14.13 11.31 -13.34
C GLU A 129 -12.70 10.83 -13.66
N ASP A 130 -12.49 9.51 -13.62
CA ASP A 130 -11.20 8.84 -13.82
C ASP A 130 -10.08 9.18 -12.81
N THR A 131 -10.39 9.84 -11.68
CA THR A 131 -9.40 10.02 -10.60
C THR A 131 -9.09 8.67 -9.96
N ILE A 132 -7.81 8.31 -9.87
CA ILE A 132 -7.36 7.06 -9.26
C ILE A 132 -6.94 7.35 -7.82
N VAL A 133 -7.53 6.62 -6.88
CA VAL A 133 -7.28 6.78 -5.45
C VAL A 133 -6.60 5.52 -4.91
N CYS A 134 -5.31 5.60 -4.61
CA CYS A 134 -4.59 4.54 -3.91
C CYS A 134 -4.86 4.67 -2.41
N MET A 135 -5.65 3.78 -1.83
CA MET A 135 -6.11 3.89 -0.46
C MET A 135 -5.77 2.63 0.32
N GLY A 136 -5.23 2.78 1.53
CA GLY A 136 -4.87 1.60 2.29
C GLY A 136 -4.24 1.87 3.65
N GLY A 137 -4.04 0.77 4.38
CA GLY A 137 -3.41 0.76 5.69
C GLY A 137 -4.38 0.50 6.84
N SER A 138 -3.83 0.55 8.05
CA SER A 138 -4.61 0.54 9.29
C SER A 138 -5.41 1.84 9.45
N LEU A 139 -6.47 1.79 10.25
CA LEU A 139 -7.23 2.96 10.65
C LEU A 139 -6.75 3.47 12.02
N PRO A 140 -6.75 4.78 12.29
CA PRO A 140 -6.44 5.33 13.60
C PRO A 140 -7.54 4.99 14.62
N ILE A 141 -7.28 5.21 15.91
CA ILE A 141 -8.27 5.00 16.96
C ILE A 141 -9.44 5.98 16.76
N GLY A 142 -10.68 5.52 16.90
CA GLY A 142 -11.88 6.35 16.73
C GLY A 142 -12.39 6.43 15.29
N ALA A 143 -11.62 6.02 14.29
CA ALA A 143 -12.15 5.82 12.94
C ALA A 143 -13.12 4.62 12.93
N PRO A 144 -14.30 4.75 12.32
CA PRO A 144 -15.25 3.67 12.26
C PRO A 144 -14.75 2.57 11.32
N GLN A 145 -15.14 1.31 11.60
CA GLN A 145 -14.67 0.16 10.83
C GLN A 145 -15.09 0.21 9.35
N ASP A 146 -16.19 0.92 9.06
CA ASP A 146 -16.75 1.12 7.73
C ASP A 146 -16.17 2.34 6.99
N LEU A 147 -15.15 3.03 7.55
CA LEU A 147 -14.58 4.24 6.93
C LEU A 147 -14.14 3.99 5.48
N TYR A 148 -13.52 2.83 5.19
CA TYR A 148 -13.15 2.51 3.81
C TYR A 148 -14.36 2.30 2.90
N VAL A 149 -15.47 1.76 3.41
CA VAL A 149 -16.71 1.61 2.64
C VAL A 149 -17.23 2.99 2.24
N ARG A 150 -17.40 3.89 3.23
CA ARG A 150 -17.85 5.27 3.03
C ARG A 150 -17.00 6.02 2.01
N LEU A 151 -15.68 5.90 2.13
CA LEU A 151 -14.73 6.53 1.22
C LEU A 151 -14.85 5.98 -0.21
N VAL A 152 -14.88 4.65 -0.36
CA VAL A 152 -15.03 4.03 -1.68
C VAL A 152 -16.33 4.46 -2.35
N GLU A 153 -17.45 4.42 -1.63
CA GLU A 153 -18.76 4.83 -2.15
C GLU A 153 -18.75 6.31 -2.58
N SER A 154 -18.20 7.20 -1.75
CA SER A 154 -18.10 8.62 -2.06
C SER A 154 -17.23 8.92 -3.29
N ILE A 155 -16.14 8.17 -3.46
CA ILE A 155 -15.25 8.28 -4.63
C ILE A 155 -15.95 7.74 -5.89
N ASN A 156 -16.62 6.58 -5.78
CA ASN A 156 -17.36 5.97 -6.88
C ASN A 156 -18.50 6.88 -7.39
N LEU A 157 -19.22 7.55 -6.49
CA LEU A 157 -20.28 8.51 -6.85
C LEU A 157 -19.78 9.69 -7.69
N LYS A 158 -18.48 9.99 -7.64
CA LYS A 158 -17.82 11.04 -8.43
C LYS A 158 -17.14 10.52 -9.70
N GLY A 159 -17.27 9.21 -9.99
CA GLY A 159 -16.61 8.55 -11.12
C GLY A 159 -15.13 8.26 -10.91
N GLY A 160 -14.63 8.35 -9.67
CA GLY A 160 -13.27 7.94 -9.32
C GLY A 160 -13.13 6.43 -9.21
N ARG A 161 -11.88 5.94 -9.24
CA ARG A 161 -11.53 4.52 -9.14
C ARG A 161 -10.62 4.29 -7.93
N VAL A 162 -11.06 3.46 -7.01
CA VAL A 162 -10.27 3.11 -5.82
C VAL A 162 -9.45 1.85 -6.04
N ILE A 163 -8.16 1.90 -5.72
CA ILE A 163 -7.31 0.73 -5.50
C ILE A 163 -7.12 0.58 -3.98
N LEU A 164 -7.78 -0.42 -3.39
CA LEU A 164 -7.76 -0.67 -1.95
C LEU A 164 -6.68 -1.69 -1.56
N ASP A 165 -5.74 -1.28 -0.72
CA ASP A 165 -4.71 -2.11 -0.10
C ASP A 165 -4.87 -2.11 1.43
N ALA A 166 -5.78 -2.94 1.90
CA ALA A 166 -6.09 -3.14 3.31
C ALA A 166 -5.95 -4.61 3.69
N SER A 167 -5.99 -4.91 4.98
CA SER A 167 -5.78 -6.24 5.54
C SER A 167 -6.82 -6.61 6.60
N GLY A 168 -7.06 -7.90 6.77
CA GLY A 168 -8.01 -8.44 7.75
C GLY A 168 -9.42 -7.86 7.57
N ASP A 169 -10.08 -7.54 8.69
CA ASP A 169 -11.45 -7.01 8.69
C ASP A 169 -11.61 -5.73 7.86
N ARG A 170 -10.56 -4.90 7.75
CA ARG A 170 -10.62 -3.68 6.93
C ARG A 170 -10.76 -3.99 5.44
N LEU A 171 -10.13 -5.06 4.96
CA LEU A 171 -10.33 -5.51 3.59
C LEU A 171 -11.71 -6.13 3.42
N LYS A 172 -12.10 -7.03 4.34
CA LYS A 172 -13.38 -7.72 4.32
C LYS A 172 -14.59 -6.77 4.34
N GLU A 173 -14.49 -5.69 5.12
CA GLU A 173 -15.49 -4.64 5.15
C GLU A 173 -15.33 -3.70 3.95
N GLY A 174 -14.11 -3.23 3.65
CA GLY A 174 -13.84 -2.26 2.59
C GLY A 174 -14.30 -2.70 1.19
N ILE A 175 -14.26 -4.00 0.88
CA ILE A 175 -14.74 -4.52 -0.42
C ILE A 175 -16.25 -4.34 -0.62
N LYS A 176 -17.03 -4.15 0.45
CA LYS A 176 -18.48 -3.89 0.35
C LYS A 176 -18.77 -2.56 -0.36
N GLY A 177 -17.84 -1.60 -0.29
CA GLY A 177 -17.92 -0.35 -1.04
C GLY A 177 -17.68 -0.52 -2.55
N LYS A 178 -17.28 -1.72 -3.01
CA LYS A 178 -16.97 -2.06 -4.41
C LYS A 178 -15.83 -1.20 -4.99
N PRO A 179 -14.60 -1.30 -4.42
CA PRO A 179 -13.45 -0.63 -5.01
C PRO A 179 -13.19 -1.18 -6.42
N PHE A 180 -12.63 -0.36 -7.29
CA PHE A 180 -12.25 -0.79 -8.65
C PHE A 180 -11.26 -1.95 -8.59
N ALA A 181 -10.25 -1.84 -7.73
CA ALA A 181 -9.25 -2.89 -7.54
C ALA A 181 -8.97 -3.14 -6.05
N VAL A 182 -8.56 -4.37 -5.74
CA VAL A 182 -7.98 -4.73 -4.44
C VAL A 182 -6.63 -5.40 -4.66
N LYS A 183 -5.71 -5.23 -3.69
CA LYS A 183 -4.40 -5.91 -3.74
C LYS A 183 -4.04 -6.66 -2.46
N PRO A 184 -4.76 -7.70 -2.03
CA PRO A 184 -4.28 -8.53 -0.93
C PRO A 184 -3.03 -9.33 -1.29
N ASN A 185 -2.29 -9.77 -0.28
CA ASN A 185 -1.27 -10.81 -0.41
C ASN A 185 -1.83 -12.20 -0.11
N ARG A 186 -1.07 -13.25 -0.46
CA ARG A 186 -1.46 -14.66 -0.21
C ARG A 186 -1.98 -14.88 1.20
N ALA A 187 -1.21 -14.49 2.23
CA ALA A 187 -1.57 -14.73 3.62
C ALA A 187 -2.87 -14.01 4.04
N GLU A 188 -3.10 -12.80 3.53
CA GLU A 188 -4.34 -12.04 3.77
C GLU A 188 -5.55 -12.75 3.15
N VAL A 189 -5.41 -13.28 1.93
CA VAL A 189 -6.49 -14.03 1.26
C VAL A 189 -6.77 -15.34 1.98
N GLU A 190 -5.73 -16.12 2.30
CA GLU A 190 -5.87 -17.40 3.02
C GLU A 190 -6.53 -17.20 4.38
N SER A 191 -6.20 -16.12 5.09
CA SER A 191 -6.85 -15.77 6.35
C SER A 191 -8.33 -15.41 6.21
N ILE A 192 -8.76 -14.84 5.07
CA ILE A 192 -10.15 -14.45 4.83
C ILE A 192 -10.98 -15.66 4.38
N LEU A 193 -10.42 -16.51 3.52
CA LEU A 193 -11.15 -17.59 2.86
C LEU A 193 -11.02 -18.94 3.55
N GLY A 194 -10.01 -19.11 4.42
CA GLY A 194 -9.82 -20.33 5.20
C GLY A 194 -9.28 -21.52 4.41
N PHE A 195 -8.69 -21.30 3.23
CA PHE A 195 -8.02 -22.34 2.42
C PHE A 195 -6.71 -21.83 1.82
N SER A 196 -5.80 -22.75 1.47
CA SER A 196 -4.48 -22.46 0.90
C SER A 196 -4.53 -22.08 -0.59
N LEU A 197 -3.69 -21.13 -0.99
CA LEU A 197 -3.53 -20.69 -2.38
C LEU A 197 -2.34 -21.43 -3.04
N ASP A 198 -2.42 -22.75 -3.05
CA ASP A 198 -1.39 -23.70 -3.49
C ASP A 198 -1.57 -24.21 -4.93
N SER A 199 -2.68 -23.86 -5.58
CA SER A 199 -3.04 -24.28 -6.93
C SER A 199 -3.74 -23.18 -7.71
N ASP A 200 -3.68 -23.25 -9.04
CA ASP A 200 -4.35 -22.31 -9.93
C ASP A 200 -5.86 -22.31 -9.71
N GLU A 201 -6.45 -23.46 -9.38
CA GLU A 201 -7.87 -23.55 -9.07
C GLU A 201 -8.24 -22.82 -7.77
N ASN A 202 -7.43 -22.95 -6.72
CA ASN A 202 -7.65 -22.22 -5.47
C ASN A 202 -7.44 -20.71 -5.66
N ILE A 203 -6.47 -20.31 -6.48
CA ILE A 203 -6.25 -18.90 -6.84
C ILE A 203 -7.46 -18.33 -7.62
N LYS A 204 -8.01 -19.07 -8.59
CA LYS A 204 -9.22 -18.66 -9.33
C LYS A 204 -10.42 -18.51 -8.41
N LYS A 205 -10.68 -19.49 -7.53
CA LYS A 205 -11.75 -19.41 -6.51
C LYS A 205 -11.59 -18.19 -5.61
N ALA A 206 -10.36 -17.86 -5.23
CA ALA A 206 -10.08 -16.66 -4.44
C ALA A 206 -10.33 -15.36 -5.20
N LEU A 207 -9.98 -15.29 -6.49
CA LEU A 207 -10.30 -14.14 -7.34
C LEU A 207 -11.82 -14.01 -7.54
N ASP A 208 -12.52 -15.11 -7.78
CA ASP A 208 -13.98 -15.16 -7.95
C ASP A 208 -14.73 -14.63 -6.72
N TYR A 209 -14.22 -14.88 -5.50
CA TYR A 209 -14.78 -14.30 -4.29
C TYR A 209 -14.85 -12.77 -4.35
N PHE A 210 -13.76 -12.11 -4.80
CA PHE A 210 -13.72 -10.66 -4.93
C PHE A 210 -14.58 -10.15 -6.10
N VAL A 211 -14.60 -10.88 -7.22
CA VAL A 211 -15.47 -10.54 -8.37
C VAL A 211 -16.95 -10.61 -7.96
N ALA A 212 -17.35 -11.65 -7.22
CA ALA A 212 -18.73 -11.86 -6.78
C ALA A 212 -19.26 -10.74 -5.87
N VAL A 213 -18.37 -10.07 -5.11
CA VAL A 213 -18.75 -8.90 -4.29
C VAL A 213 -18.63 -7.57 -5.04
N GLY A 214 -18.25 -7.59 -6.32
CA GLY A 214 -18.28 -6.43 -7.22
C GLY A 214 -16.94 -5.74 -7.43
N VAL A 215 -15.81 -6.35 -7.06
CA VAL A 215 -14.48 -5.81 -7.40
C VAL A 215 -14.17 -6.09 -8.87
N THR A 216 -13.84 -5.07 -9.64
CA THR A 216 -13.55 -5.19 -11.08
C THR A 216 -12.19 -5.85 -11.36
N LEU A 217 -11.17 -5.49 -10.56
CA LEU A 217 -9.78 -5.93 -10.73
C LEU A 217 -9.21 -6.45 -9.40
N PRO A 218 -9.53 -7.69 -8.98
CA PRO A 218 -8.86 -8.29 -7.84
C PRO A 218 -7.46 -8.77 -8.22
N VAL A 219 -6.46 -8.36 -7.44
CA VAL A 219 -5.04 -8.64 -7.68
C VAL A 219 -4.43 -9.30 -6.45
N ILE A 220 -4.06 -10.58 -6.53
CA ILE A 220 -3.45 -11.32 -5.43
C ILE A 220 -1.94 -11.37 -5.62
N SER A 221 -1.21 -10.81 -4.67
CA SER A 221 0.26 -10.84 -4.66
C SER A 221 0.80 -12.06 -3.89
N MET A 222 1.82 -12.72 -4.45
CA MET A 222 2.39 -13.97 -3.92
C MET A 222 3.93 -13.89 -3.77
N GLY A 223 4.46 -12.69 -3.54
CA GLY A 223 5.89 -12.46 -3.37
C GLY A 223 6.68 -12.85 -4.61
N LYS A 224 7.68 -13.73 -4.45
CA LYS A 224 8.52 -14.23 -5.55
C LYS A 224 7.74 -14.99 -6.63
N ASP A 225 6.57 -15.55 -6.27
CA ASP A 225 5.72 -16.29 -7.20
C ASP A 225 4.89 -15.34 -8.09
N GLY A 226 5.04 -14.03 -7.89
CA GLY A 226 4.45 -12.98 -8.71
C GLY A 226 3.05 -12.57 -8.28
N VAL A 227 2.19 -12.32 -9.26
CA VAL A 227 0.85 -11.75 -9.07
C VAL A 227 -0.16 -12.55 -9.90
N ALA A 228 -1.33 -12.82 -9.35
CA ALA A 228 -2.47 -13.36 -10.10
C ALA A 228 -3.63 -12.37 -10.05
N PHE A 229 -4.37 -12.21 -11.14
CA PHE A 229 -5.52 -11.31 -11.18
C PHE A 229 -6.59 -11.79 -12.15
N TYR A 230 -7.81 -11.30 -11.94
CA TYR A 230 -8.92 -11.48 -12.85
C TYR A 230 -9.21 -10.16 -13.57
N TYR A 231 -9.46 -10.23 -14.88
CA TYR A 231 -10.01 -9.12 -15.63
C TYR A 231 -10.74 -9.62 -16.88
N ASP A 232 -11.93 -9.06 -17.14
CA ASP A 232 -12.72 -9.29 -18.36
C ASP A 232 -12.89 -10.78 -18.73
N GLY A 233 -13.34 -11.59 -17.76
CA GLY A 233 -13.61 -13.01 -17.97
C GLY A 233 -12.38 -13.91 -18.05
N ARG A 234 -11.17 -13.39 -17.81
CA ARG A 234 -9.91 -14.13 -17.88
C ARG A 234 -9.11 -14.02 -16.59
N TYR A 235 -8.35 -15.07 -16.30
CA TYR A 235 -7.40 -15.11 -15.21
C TYR A 235 -5.99 -15.01 -15.76
N TYR A 236 -5.18 -14.20 -15.11
CA TYR A 236 -3.82 -13.92 -15.52
C TYR A 236 -2.85 -14.21 -14.39
N ARG A 237 -1.64 -14.60 -14.76
CA ARG A 237 -0.48 -14.65 -13.89
C ARG A 237 0.63 -13.79 -14.46
N ILE A 238 1.20 -12.97 -13.60
CA ILE A 238 2.40 -12.18 -13.86
C ILE A 238 3.56 -12.80 -13.08
N THR A 239 4.63 -13.14 -13.77
CA THR A 239 5.84 -13.72 -13.18
C THR A 239 6.98 -12.70 -13.26
N PRO A 240 7.43 -12.14 -12.11
CA PRO A 240 8.59 -11.25 -12.09
C PRO A 240 9.88 -12.04 -12.32
N PRO A 241 10.97 -11.38 -12.76
CA PRO A 241 12.28 -12.01 -12.82
C PRO A 241 12.78 -12.38 -11.41
N VAL A 242 13.67 -13.37 -11.34
CA VAL A 242 14.38 -13.68 -10.09
C VAL A 242 15.36 -12.55 -9.78
N LEU A 243 15.22 -11.96 -8.58
CA LEU A 243 16.03 -10.86 -8.09
C LEU A 243 16.58 -11.18 -6.70
N LYS A 244 17.75 -10.64 -6.38
CA LYS A 244 18.32 -10.69 -5.02
C LYS A 244 17.70 -9.55 -4.20
N ALA A 245 16.66 -9.87 -3.42
CA ALA A 245 15.96 -8.89 -2.61
C ALA A 245 16.85 -8.34 -1.47
N LEU A 246 16.83 -7.02 -1.29
CA LEU A 246 17.39 -6.31 -0.15
C LEU A 246 16.31 -6.04 0.89
N ASN A 247 15.16 -5.49 0.49
CA ASN A 247 14.03 -5.23 1.38
C ASN A 247 12.68 -5.41 0.67
N ALA A 248 11.81 -6.29 1.18
CA ALA A 248 10.49 -6.50 0.59
C ALA A 248 9.42 -5.50 1.09
N VAL A 249 9.67 -4.76 2.16
CA VAL A 249 8.73 -3.78 2.72
C VAL A 249 8.46 -2.67 1.69
N GLY A 250 7.19 -2.32 1.50
CA GLY A 250 6.75 -1.34 0.49
C GLY A 250 6.58 -1.89 -0.92
N SER A 251 6.91 -3.17 -1.19
CA SER A 251 6.75 -3.77 -2.52
C SER A 251 5.29 -3.84 -2.93
N GLY A 252 4.40 -4.19 -2.00
CA GLY A 252 2.96 -4.17 -2.24
C GLY A 252 2.45 -2.77 -2.57
N ASP A 253 2.87 -1.77 -1.79
CA ASP A 253 2.47 -0.37 -1.99
C ASP A 253 3.00 0.16 -3.35
N SER A 254 4.20 -0.28 -3.74
CA SER A 254 4.81 0.02 -5.06
C SER A 254 4.07 -0.67 -6.20
N THR A 255 3.55 -1.88 -5.99
CA THR A 255 2.66 -2.55 -6.95
C THR A 255 1.36 -1.77 -7.14
N VAL A 256 0.74 -1.29 -6.06
CA VAL A 256 -0.46 -0.42 -6.13
C VAL A 256 -0.15 0.86 -6.90
N ALA A 257 0.97 1.50 -6.60
CA ALA A 257 1.45 2.69 -7.31
C ALA A 257 1.64 2.42 -8.82
N GLY A 258 2.24 1.29 -9.20
CA GLY A 258 2.45 0.97 -10.61
C GLY A 258 1.17 0.63 -11.36
N ILE A 259 0.20 -0.04 -10.71
CA ILE A 259 -1.14 -0.22 -11.29
C ILE A 259 -1.79 1.14 -11.51
N ALA A 260 -1.76 2.02 -10.50
CA ALA A 260 -2.31 3.37 -10.62
C ALA A 260 -1.65 4.18 -11.74
N LEU A 261 -0.32 4.12 -11.86
CA LEU A 261 0.42 4.79 -12.91
C LEU A 261 0.09 4.24 -14.30
N GLY A 262 -0.10 2.93 -14.44
CA GLY A 262 -0.51 2.30 -15.68
C GLY A 262 -1.91 2.75 -16.11
N LEU A 263 -2.86 2.77 -15.17
CA LEU A 263 -4.22 3.25 -15.40
C LEU A 263 -4.24 4.74 -15.78
N GLU A 264 -3.47 5.57 -15.09
CA GLU A 264 -3.34 7.01 -15.38
C GLU A 264 -2.76 7.25 -16.79
N LYS A 265 -1.83 6.40 -17.21
CA LYS A 265 -1.26 6.40 -18.57
C LYS A 265 -2.17 5.72 -19.61
N LYS A 266 -3.37 5.28 -19.22
CA LYS A 266 -4.34 4.59 -20.08
C LYS A 266 -3.77 3.33 -20.75
N LEU A 267 -2.87 2.64 -20.06
CA LEU A 267 -2.43 1.31 -20.48
C LEU A 267 -3.61 0.33 -20.42
N ASP A 268 -3.54 -0.72 -21.22
CA ASP A 268 -4.37 -1.90 -21.00
C ASP A 268 -4.21 -2.43 -19.56
N ILE A 269 -5.25 -3.05 -19.01
CA ILE A 269 -5.24 -3.50 -17.61
C ILE A 269 -4.14 -4.52 -17.34
N VAL A 270 -3.89 -5.47 -18.26
CA VAL A 270 -2.82 -6.45 -18.10
C VAL A 270 -1.47 -5.74 -18.03
N GLU A 271 -1.27 -4.74 -18.89
CA GLU A 271 -0.06 -3.90 -18.89
C GLU A 271 0.08 -3.01 -17.64
N ALA A 272 -1.03 -2.50 -17.10
CA ALA A 272 -1.03 -1.75 -15.84
C ALA A 272 -0.63 -2.64 -14.66
N VAL A 273 -1.16 -3.87 -14.57
CA VAL A 273 -0.74 -4.82 -13.53
C VAL A 273 0.70 -5.30 -13.76
N ARG A 274 1.14 -5.45 -15.01
CA ARG A 274 2.53 -5.77 -15.36
C ARG A 274 3.50 -4.69 -14.88
N LEU A 275 3.16 -3.41 -15.09
CA LEU A 275 3.90 -2.28 -14.54
C LEU A 275 3.89 -2.27 -13.01
N GLY A 276 2.74 -2.57 -12.39
CA GLY A 276 2.64 -2.78 -10.95
C GLY A 276 3.64 -3.82 -10.44
N ALA A 277 3.66 -5.02 -11.03
CA ALA A 277 4.59 -6.07 -10.64
C ALA A 277 6.07 -5.67 -10.85
N ALA A 278 6.39 -4.93 -11.93
CA ALA A 278 7.72 -4.39 -12.16
C ALA A 278 8.14 -3.38 -11.08
N MET A 279 7.26 -2.44 -10.71
CA MET A 279 7.53 -1.47 -9.63
C MET A 279 7.66 -2.13 -8.25
N GLY A 280 6.81 -3.11 -7.95
CA GLY A 280 6.94 -3.92 -6.74
C GLY A 280 8.28 -4.68 -6.69
N SER A 281 8.74 -5.19 -7.83
CA SER A 281 10.04 -5.85 -7.96
C SER A 281 11.21 -4.87 -7.86
N ALA A 282 11.08 -3.65 -8.41
CA ALA A 282 12.11 -2.63 -8.30
C ALA A 282 12.33 -2.18 -6.85
N ASN A 283 11.25 -2.05 -6.06
CA ASN A 283 11.35 -1.74 -4.64
C ASN A 283 12.26 -2.73 -3.89
N VAL A 284 12.23 -4.03 -4.24
CA VAL A 284 13.07 -5.03 -3.54
C VAL A 284 14.57 -4.82 -3.72
N LEU A 285 15.00 -4.00 -4.69
CA LEU A 285 16.40 -3.65 -4.96
C LEU A 285 16.88 -2.43 -4.17
N THR A 286 16.04 -1.91 -3.26
CA THR A 286 16.35 -0.75 -2.42
C THR A 286 16.17 -1.11 -0.93
N LEU A 287 16.75 -0.30 -0.05
CA LEU A 287 16.56 -0.46 1.39
C LEU A 287 15.36 0.32 1.91
N LYS A 288 15.00 1.44 1.26
CA LYS A 288 13.94 2.33 1.69
C LYS A 288 12.59 1.88 1.14
N PRO A 289 11.59 1.58 1.99
CA PRO A 289 10.24 1.23 1.55
C PRO A 289 9.62 2.28 0.61
N GLY A 290 9.04 1.82 -0.49
CA GLY A 290 8.41 2.67 -1.51
C GLY A 290 9.42 3.42 -2.39
N GLU A 291 10.72 3.15 -2.28
CA GLU A 291 11.72 3.69 -3.20
C GLU A 291 11.74 2.86 -4.48
N VAL A 292 11.38 3.51 -5.58
CA VAL A 292 11.39 2.90 -6.91
C VAL A 292 12.24 3.76 -7.83
N ARG A 293 13.27 3.17 -8.44
CA ARG A 293 14.07 3.86 -9.45
C ARG A 293 13.54 3.51 -10.83
N LYS A 294 13.28 4.52 -11.64
CA LYS A 294 12.83 4.33 -13.02
C LYS A 294 13.76 3.41 -13.84
N THR A 295 15.07 3.53 -13.66
CA THR A 295 16.07 2.66 -14.32
C THR A 295 15.83 1.18 -14.02
N ASP A 296 15.55 0.85 -12.77
CA ASP A 296 15.32 -0.54 -12.35
C ASP A 296 14.02 -1.07 -12.94
N VAL A 297 12.97 -0.23 -12.99
CA VAL A 297 11.69 -0.57 -13.63
C VAL A 297 11.86 -0.81 -15.12
N ASP A 298 12.60 0.07 -15.82
CA ASP A 298 12.85 -0.03 -17.26
C ASP A 298 13.65 -1.31 -17.59
N GLU A 299 14.54 -1.78 -16.71
CA GLU A 299 15.27 -3.05 -16.86
C GLU A 299 14.42 -4.29 -16.51
N ILE A 300 13.55 -4.18 -15.51
CA ILE A 300 12.72 -5.31 -15.01
C ILE A 300 11.54 -5.56 -15.93
N LEU A 301 10.81 -4.52 -16.35
CA LEU A 301 9.53 -4.63 -17.04
C LEU A 301 9.57 -5.54 -18.30
N PRO A 302 10.59 -5.48 -19.17
CA PRO A 302 10.68 -6.38 -20.33
C PRO A 302 10.83 -7.87 -19.96
N ARG A 303 11.26 -8.17 -18.74
CA ARG A 303 11.49 -9.52 -18.21
C ARG A 303 10.29 -10.05 -17.41
N VAL A 304 9.26 -9.22 -17.21
CA VAL A 304 8.04 -9.62 -16.52
C VAL A 304 7.15 -10.41 -17.48
N GLY A 305 7.00 -11.70 -17.20
CA GLY A 305 6.15 -12.60 -17.98
C GLY A 305 4.67 -12.44 -17.66
N VAL A 306 3.82 -12.68 -18.65
CA VAL A 306 2.36 -12.71 -18.51
C VAL A 306 1.82 -13.99 -19.12
N THR A 307 0.99 -14.72 -18.38
CA THR A 307 0.29 -15.91 -18.87
C THR A 307 -1.19 -15.87 -18.49
N VAL A 308 -2.03 -16.50 -19.30
CA VAL A 308 -3.43 -16.79 -18.96
C VAL A 308 -3.47 -18.14 -18.26
N ILE A 309 -4.17 -18.23 -17.12
CA ILE A 309 -4.24 -19.46 -16.31
C ILE A 309 -5.65 -20.04 -16.22
#